data_AF-A0A542YL23-F1
#
_entry.id   AF-A0A542YL23-F1
#
_cell.length_a   1.000
_cell.length_b   1.000
_cell.length_c   1.000
_cell.angle_alpha   90.00
_cell.angle_beta   90.00
_cell.angle_gamma   90.00
#
_symmetry.space_group_name_H-M   'P 1'
#
loop_
_entity.id
_entity.type
_entity.pdbx_description
1 polymer ?
#
loop_
_entity_poly.entity_id
_entity_poly.type
_entity_poly.pdbx_seq_one_letter_code
_entity_poly.pdbx_strand_id
1 'polypeptide(L)' 'MISTLEEARRSPVATLTLKEAGQILGINPRTVSGAIAAGEVPAVRFGRRVLIPRERFIAMLDGRTAVTR' A
#
# COMPACT_ATOMS: atom_id res chain seq x y z
N MET A 1 13.34 5.48 3.98
CA MET A 1 11.91 5.51 4.35
C MET A 1 11.18 6.02 3.13
N ILE A 2 10.22 5.26 2.59
CA ILE A 2 9.48 5.68 1.39
C ILE A 2 8.31 6.57 1.84
N SER A 3 8.29 7.80 1.35
CA SER A 3 7.31 8.83 1.73
C SER A 3 6.49 9.35 0.55
N THR A 4 6.97 9.16 -0.68
CA THR A 4 6.28 9.61 -1.90
C THR A 4 6.04 8.46 -2.88
N LEU A 5 5.09 8.65 -3.81
CA LEU A 5 4.81 7.68 -4.87
C LEU A 5 6.01 7.46 -5.79
N GLU A 6 6.78 8.52 -6.08
CA GLU A 6 8.00 8.43 -6.90
C GLU A 6 9.11 7.62 -6.23
N GLU A 7 9.30 7.79 -4.92
CA GLU A 7 10.21 6.94 -4.15
C GLU A 7 9.75 5.48 -4.15
N ALA A 8 8.44 5.24 -4.05
CA ALA A 8 7.89 3.90 -4.14
C ALA A 8 8.25 3.29 -5.50
N ARG A 9 8.01 4.00 -6.62
CA ARG A 9 8.31 3.53 -7.98
C ARG A 9 9.77 3.16 -8.21
N ARG A 10 10.71 3.87 -7.57
CA ARG A 10 12.16 3.65 -7.72
C ARG A 10 12.75 2.67 -6.71
N SER A 11 12.01 2.34 -5.66
CA SER A 11 12.50 1.48 -4.59
C SER A 11 12.77 0.05 -5.09
N PRO A 12 13.91 -0.58 -4.71
CA PRO A 12 14.13 -2.00 -4.97
C PRO A 12 13.27 -2.90 -4.09
N VAL A 13 12.71 -2.39 -2.98
CA VAL A 13 11.94 -3.19 -2.01
C VAL A 13 10.54 -3.48 -2.54
N ALA A 14 10.18 -4.76 -2.63
CA ALA A 14 8.92 -5.22 -3.22
C ALA A 14 7.66 -4.92 -2.38
N THR A 15 7.82 -4.42 -1.14
CA THR A 15 6.74 -4.20 -0.19
C THR A 15 6.86 -2.86 0.51
N LEU A 16 5.72 -2.25 0.80
CA LEU A 16 5.55 -1.08 1.64
C LEU A 16 4.99 -1.47 3.01
N THR A 17 5.36 -0.73 4.04
CA THR A 17 4.72 -0.80 5.36
C THR A 17 3.42 0.01 5.37
N LEU A 18 2.57 -0.20 6.39
CA LEU A 18 1.39 0.63 6.61
C LEU A 18 1.72 2.12 6.73
N LYS A 19 2.85 2.45 7.35
CA LYS A 19 3.29 3.83 7.52
C LYS A 19 3.62 4.46 6.18
N GLU A 20 4.42 3.78 5.36
CA GLU A 20 4.84 4.27 4.04
C GLU A 20 3.64 4.43 3.09
N ALA A 21 2.73 3.45 3.07
CA ALA A 21 1.50 3.58 2.30
C ALA A 21 0.63 4.75 2.77
N GLY A 22 0.52 4.95 4.09
CA GLY A 22 -0.20 6.12 4.65
C GLY A 22 0.42 7.45 4.23
N GLN A 23 1.75 7.53 4.20
CA GLN A 23 2.46 8.72 3.72
C GLN A 23 2.19 8.98 2.23
N ILE A 24 2.25 7.94 1.39
CA ILE A 24 1.98 8.09 -0.05
C ILE A 24 0.53 8.50 -0.32
N LEU A 25 -0.42 7.95 0.43
CA LEU A 25 -1.86 8.26 0.30
C LEU A 25 -2.27 9.57 0.98
N GLY A 26 -1.41 10.16 1.83
CA GLY A 26 -1.77 11.33 2.63
C GLY A 26 -2.82 11.04 3.73
N ILE A 27 -2.92 9.78 4.20
CA ILE A 27 -3.88 9.38 5.23
C ILE A 27 -3.21 8.72 6.44
N ASN A 28 -3.91 8.70 7.57
CA ASN A 28 -3.40 8.06 8.78
C ASN A 28 -3.18 6.55 8.55
N PRO A 29 -2.07 5.94 9.04
CA PRO A 29 -1.84 4.49 8.93
C PRO A 29 -2.98 3.62 9.50
N ARG A 30 -3.74 4.14 10.47
CA ARG A 30 -4.94 3.47 11.00
C ARG A 30 -6.05 3.39 9.95
N THR A 31 -6.22 4.43 9.13
CA THR A 31 -7.15 4.43 8.00
C THR A 31 -6.71 3.42 6.93
N VAL A 32 -5.41 3.35 6.65
CA VAL A 32 -4.85 2.31 5.74
C VAL A 32 -5.18 0.92 6.24
N SER A 33 -5.04 0.66 7.55
CA SER A 33 -5.42 -0.63 8.12
C SER A 33 -6.91 -0.94 7.94
N GLY A 34 -7.79 0.06 8.04
CA GLY A 34 -9.21 -0.09 7.76
C GLY A 34 -9.48 -0.41 6.28
N ALA A 35 -8.81 0.30 5.37
CA ALA A 35 -8.91 0.07 3.93
C ALA A 35 -8.40 -1.33 3.51
N ILE A 36 -7.35 -1.83 4.17
CA ILE A 36 -6.88 -3.21 4.00
C ILE A 36 -7.95 -4.22 4.45
N ALA A 37 -8.60 -3.96 5.60
CA ALA A 37 -9.66 -4.83 6.10
C ALA A 37 -10.90 -4.80 5.19
N ALA A 38 -11.19 -3.66 4.56
CA ALA A 38 -12.25 -3.49 3.57
C ALA A 38 -11.90 -4.06 2.17
N GLY A 39 -10.65 -4.49 1.94
CA GLY A 39 -10.20 -4.99 0.64
C GLY A 39 -9.86 -3.90 -0.39
N GLU A 40 -9.90 -2.63 0.00
CA GLU A 40 -9.61 -1.48 -0.87
C GLU A 40 -8.10 -1.32 -1.13
N VAL A 41 -7.26 -1.72 -0.18
CA VAL A 41 -5.79 -1.65 -0.30
C VAL A 41 -5.20 -3.06 -0.34
N PRO A 42 -4.38 -3.40 -1.34
CA PRO A 42 -3.79 -4.73 -1.44
C PRO A 42 -2.78 -4.98 -0.32
N ALA A 43 -2.94 -6.09 0.40
CA ALA A 43 -2.01 -6.48 1.46
C ALA A 43 -1.77 -7.99 1.49
N VAL A 44 -0.60 -8.37 1.99
CA VAL A 44 -0.21 -9.75 2.28
C VAL A 44 0.21 -9.81 3.75
N ARG A 45 -0.29 -10.82 4.45
CA ARG A 45 0.05 -11.07 5.86
C ARG A 45 1.18 -12.10 5.92
N PHE A 46 2.29 -11.72 6.55
CA PHE A 46 3.41 -12.59 6.86
C PHE A 46 3.56 -12.68 8.37
N GLY A 47 2.99 -13.73 8.97
CA GLY A 47 2.86 -13.86 10.41
C GLY A 47 2.12 -12.66 11.03
N ARG A 48 2.81 -11.95 11.93
CA ARG A 48 2.25 -10.76 12.62
C ARG A 48 2.39 -9.46 11.82
N ARG A 49 3.06 -9.49 10.65
CA ARG A 49 3.32 -8.29 9.84
C ARG A 49 2.35 -8.22 8.67
N VAL A 50 1.86 -7.01 8.40
CA VAL A 50 1.09 -6.68 7.20
C VAL A 50 2.00 -5.92 6.25
N LEU A 51 2.17 -6.44 5.05
CA LEU A 51 2.99 -5.85 4.00
C LEU A 51 2.10 -5.53 2.80
N ILE A 52 2.32 -4.37 2.20
CA ILE A 52 1.56 -3.90 1.03
C ILE A 52 2.45 -4.12 -0.20
N PRO A 53 2.13 -5.04 -1.12
CA PRO A 53 2.95 -5.26 -2.31
C PRO A 53 3.04 -3.97 -3.13
N ARG A 54 4.26 -3.47 -3.33
CA ARG A 54 4.54 -2.19 -3.99
C ARG A 54 3.88 -2.12 -5.37
N GLU A 55 4.08 -3.15 -6.20
CA GLU A 55 3.54 -3.20 -7.57
C GLU A 55 2.01 -3.15 -7.60
N ARG A 56 1.34 -3.90 -6.71
CA ARG A 56 -0.13 -3.90 -6.65
C ARG A 56 -0.66 -2.56 -6.17
N PHE A 57 0.01 -1.95 -5.21
CA PHE A 57 -0.35 -0.64 -4.68
C PHE A 57 -0.20 0.46 -5.74
N ILE A 58 0.88 0.45 -6.52
CA ILE A 58 1.07 1.38 -7.64
C ILE A 58 0.01 1.14 -8.73
N ALA A 59 -0.24 -0.12 -9.10
CA ALA A 59 -1.26 -0.45 -10.10
C ALA A 59 -2.69 -0.04 -9.66
N MET A 60 -2.99 -0.09 -8.37
CA MET A 60 -4.25 0.41 -7.79
C MET A 60 -4.38 1.92 -7.98
N LEU A 61 -3.32 2.69 -7.66
CA LEU A 61 -3.32 4.15 -7.80
C LEU A 61 -3.37 4.63 -9.25
N ASP A 62 -2.74 3.89 -10.16
CA ASP A 62 -2.79 4.19 -11.58
C ASP A 62 -4.12 3.78 -12.24
N GLY A 63 -5.10 3.30 -11.46
CA GLY A 63 -6.41 2.88 -11.97
C GLY A 63 -6.38 1.58 -12.79
N ARG A 64 -5.26 0.85 -12.75
CA ARG A 64 -5.02 -0.37 -13.54
C ARG A 64 -5.57 -1.64 -12.87
N THR A 65 -6.15 -1.51 -11.68
CA THR A 65 -6.74 -2.63 -10.93
C THR A 65 -8.21 -2.36 -10.65
N ALA A 66 -9.09 -3.31 -10.95
CA ALA A 66 -10.47 -3.27 -10.47
C ALA A 66 -10.46 -3.58 -8.96
N VAL A 67 -10.78 -2.59 -8.12
CA VAL A 67 -11.06 -2.86 -6.71
C VAL A 67 -12.41 -3.57 -6.67
N THR A 68 -12.42 -4.86 -6.33
CA THR A 68 -13.65 -5.64 -6.15
C THR A 68 -14.45 -5.01 -5.02
N ARG A 69 -15.64 -4.49 -5.36
CA ARG A 69 -16.66 -4.04 -4.43
C ARG A 69 -17.62 -5.18 -4.12
#